data_AF-A0A841VWV1-F1
#
_entry.id   AF-A0A841VWV1-F1
#
_cell.length_a   1.000
_cell.length_b   1.000
_cell.length_c   1.000
_cell.angle_alpha   90.00
_cell.angle_beta   90.00
_cell.angle_gamma   90.00
#
_symmetry.space_group_name_H-M   'P 1'
#
loop_
_entity.id
_entity.type
_entity.pdbx_description
1 polymer ?
#
loop_
_entity_poly.entity_id
_entity_poly.type
_entity_poly.pdbx_seq_one_letter_code
_entity_poly.pdbx_strand_id
1 'polypeptide(L)' 'MHISIADALKKRFHAACVLRGLKMSQVIAELIEQWLETYEAQSSTEL' A
#
# COMPACT_ATOMS: atom_id res chain seq x y z
N MET A 1 6.97 12.70 -7.69
CA MET A 1 5.54 12.76 -7.32
C MET A 1 5.46 12.87 -5.80
N HIS A 2 4.79 13.89 -5.25
CA HIS A 2 4.62 14.04 -3.79
C HIS A 2 3.23 13.54 -3.40
N ILE A 3 3.17 12.52 -2.54
CA ILE A 3 1.91 11.96 -2.05
C ILE A 3 1.70 12.48 -0.62
N SER A 4 0.64 13.26 -0.42
CA SER A 4 0.26 13.74 0.90
C SER A 4 -0.62 12.71 1.59
N ILE A 5 -0.14 12.17 2.72
CA ILE A 5 -0.89 11.25 3.58
C ILE A 5 -1.12 11.95 4.91
N ALA A 6 -2.38 11.97 5.39
CA ALA A 6 -2.72 12.58 6.66
C ALA A 6 -1.86 12.02 7.81
N ASP A 7 -1.32 12.89 8.66
CA ASP A 7 -0.40 12.50 9.75
C ASP A 7 -0.97 11.43 10.67
N ALA A 8 -2.27 11.51 10.99
CA ALA A 8 -2.95 10.51 11.82
C ALA A 8 -2.91 9.12 11.17
N LEU A 9 -3.10 9.05 9.85
CA LEU A 9 -3.04 7.79 9.10
C LEU A 9 -1.60 7.26 9.05
N LYS A 10 -0.63 8.13 8.76
CA LYS A 10 0.80 7.78 8.73
C LYS A 10 1.27 7.21 10.07
N LYS A 11 0.85 7.81 11.19
CA LYS A 11 1.16 7.34 12.55
C LYS A 11 0.58 5.97 12.85
N ARG A 12 -0.70 5.74 12.51
CA ARG A 12 -1.36 4.44 12.70
C ARG A 12 -0.71 3.35 11.85
N PHE A 13 -0.39 3.67 10.60
CA PHE A 13 0.29 2.76 9.69
C PHE A 13 1.72 2.42 10.18
N HIS A 14 2.48 3.43 10.61
CA HIS A 14 3.81 3.22 11.20
C HIS A 14 3.74 2.32 12.43
N ALA A 15 2.83 2.59 13.37
CA ALA A 15 2.65 1.76 14.56
C ALA A 15 2.34 0.29 14.20
N ALA A 16 1.46 0.05 13.23
CA ALA A 16 1.16 -1.30 12.75
C ALA A 16 2.37 -1.99 12.12
N CYS A 17 3.17 -1.28 11.33
CA CYS A 17 4.41 -1.81 10.75
C CYS A 17 5.42 -2.20 11.83
N VAL A 18 5.64 -1.32 12.82
CA VAL A 18 6.55 -1.58 13.95
C VAL A 18 6.10 -2.79 14.76
N LEU A 19 4.81 -2.89 15.08
CA LEU A 19 4.26 -4.03 15.83
C LEU A 19 4.46 -5.37 15.10
N ARG A 20 4.55 -5.35 13.78
CA ARG A 20 4.77 -6.53 12.94
C ARG A 20 6.24 -6.74 12.56
N GLY A 21 7.15 -5.86 12.99
CA GLY A 21 8.57 -5.91 12.63
C GLY A 21 8.85 -5.61 11.14
N LEU A 22 7.95 -4.91 10.47
CA LEU A 22 8.03 -4.63 9.03
C LEU A 22 8.47 -3.19 8.75
N LYS A 23 9.19 -2.99 7.64
CA LYS A 23 9.51 -1.65 7.13
C LYS A 23 8.29 -1.07 6.41
N MET A 24 7.97 0.20 6.66
CA MET A 24 6.87 0.90 5.97
C MET A 24 7.00 0.79 4.44
N SER A 25 8.22 0.94 3.90
CA SER A 25 8.47 0.86 2.46
C SER A 25 8.11 -0.49 1.86
N GLN A 26 8.35 -1.58 2.60
CA GLN A 26 8.02 -2.94 2.16
C GLN A 26 6.50 -3.08 2.07
N VAL A 27 5.79 -2.72 3.14
CA VAL A 27 4.33 -2.83 3.17
C VAL A 27 3.67 -1.95 2.11
N ILE A 28 4.20 -0.75 1.84
CA ILE A 28 3.69 0.12 0.77
C ILE A 28 3.94 -0.49 -0.61
N ALA A 29 5.11 -1.09 -0.85
CA ALA A 29 5.39 -1.76 -2.12
C ALA A 29 4.42 -2.91 -2.37
N GLU A 30 4.22 -3.79 -1.38
CA GLU A 30 3.28 -4.91 -1.46
C GLU A 30 1.83 -4.42 -1.73
N LEU A 31 1.40 -3.35 -1.06
CA LEU A 31 0.07 -2.78 -1.28
C LEU A 31 -0.10 -2.17 -2.68
N ILE A 32 0.97 -1.59 -3.25
CA ILE A 32 0.96 -1.06 -4.61
C ILE A 32 0.88 -2.21 -5.61
N GLU A 33 1.65 -3.28 -5.43
CA GLU A 33 1.61 -4.47 -6.28
C GLU A 33 0.21 -5.10 -6.27
N GLN A 34 -0.36 -5.35 -5.09
CA GLN A 34 -1.71 -5.91 -4.94
C GLN A 34 -2.78 -5.02 -5.60
N TRP A 35 -2.64 -3.70 -5.48
CA TRP A 35 -3.54 -2.77 -6.13
C TRP A 35 -3.42 -2.88 -7.67
N LEU A 36 -2.20 -2.93 -8.21
CA LEU A 36 -1.99 -3.07 -9.65
C LEU A 36 -2.55 -4.41 -10.17
N GLU A 37 -2.25 -5.53 -9.50
CA GLU A 37 -2.76 -6.86 -9.86
C GLU A 37 -4.29 -6.91 -9.88
N THR A 38 -4.95 -6.25 -8.92
CA THR A 38 -6.42 -6.15 -8.89
C THR A 38 -6.96 -5.46 -10.13
N TYR A 39 -6.31 -4.38 -10.57
CA TYR A 39 -6.74 -3.60 -11.73
C TYR A 39 -6.39 -4.28 -13.06
N GLU A 40 -5.26 -4.97 -13.15
CA GLU A 40 -4.87 -5.75 -14.33
C GLU A 40 -5.75 -6.99 -14.51
N ALA A 41 -6.20 -7.61 -13.41
CA ALA A 41 -7.18 -8.68 -13.44
C ALA A 41 -8.56 -8.18 -13.92
N GLN A 42 -8.94 -6.94 -13.57
CA GLN A 42 -10.17 -6.31 -14.03
C GLN A 42 -10.11 -5.93 -15.51
N SER A 43 -8.99 -5.42 -16.00
CA SER A 43 -8.82 -5.06 -17.42
C SER A 43 -8.75 -6.27 -18.36
N SER A 44 -8.34 -7.44 -17.86
CA SER A 44 -8.34 -8.69 -18.63
C SER A 44 -9.73 -9.36 -18.73
N THR A 45 -10.76 -8.83 -18.04
CA THR A 45 -12.12 -9.39 -18.07
C THR A 45 -13.03 -8.70 -19.11
N GLU A 46 -12.53 -7.66 -19.81
CA GLU A 46 -13.26 -6.94 -20.88
C GLU A 46 -12.80 -7.31 -22.32
N LEU A 47 -12.12 -8.44 -22.51
CA LEU A 47 -11.71 -8.95 -23.84
C LEU A 47 -12.36 -10.30 -24.20
#